data_AF-V4ZW16-F1
#
_entry.id   AF-V4ZW16-F1
#
_cell.length_a   1.000
_cell.length_b   1.000
_cell.length_c   1.000
_cell.angle_alpha   90.00
_cell.angle_beta   90.00
_cell.angle_gamma   90.00
#
_symmetry.space_group_name_H-M   'P 1'
#
loop_
_entity.id
_entity.type
_entity.pdbx_description
1 polymer ?
#
loop_
_entity_poly.entity_id
_entity_poly.type
_entity_poly.pdbx_seq_one_letter_code
_entity_poly.pdbx_strand_id
1 'polypeptide(L)'
;LSVSGRTLLIRAALGLPVSDFDLDLRAAEEQLDDGAAGAGDVTVAVLDGTTDPEEWVGLVAEGRTLLLAVDGDLNALAAPFAREVTELGGR
;
A
#
# COMPACT_ATOMS: atom_id res chain seq x y z
N LEU A 1 0.41 28.52 -9.82
CA LEU A 1 0.74 27.35 -10.65
C LEU A 1 0.21 26.11 -9.93
N SER A 2 -0.80 25.46 -10.51
CA SER A 2 -1.36 24.20 -10.03
C SER A 2 -0.49 23.05 -10.54
N VAL A 3 -0.06 22.15 -9.66
CA VAL A 3 0.55 20.88 -10.07
C VAL A 3 -0.22 19.75 -9.40
N SER A 4 -1.06 19.16 -10.24
CA SER A 4 -1.78 17.91 -10.06
C SER A 4 -0.83 16.72 -10.26
N GLY A 5 -1.05 15.63 -9.53
CA GLY A 5 -0.42 14.32 -9.77
C GLY A 5 0.92 14.09 -9.05
N ARG A 6 0.88 13.37 -7.92
CA ARG A 6 2.07 12.70 -7.36
C ARG A 6 1.73 11.25 -7.10
N THR A 7 1.89 10.44 -8.15
CA THR A 7 2.04 8.99 -8.05
C THR A 7 3.33 8.70 -7.27
N LEU A 8 3.22 8.03 -6.14
CA LEU A 8 4.38 7.48 -5.42
C LEU A 8 4.72 6.12 -6.05
N LEU A 9 5.77 6.08 -6.85
CA LEU A 9 6.39 4.84 -7.34
C LEU A 9 7.38 4.34 -6.27
N ILE A 10 7.02 3.32 -5.50
CA ILE A 10 8.00 2.57 -4.71
C ILE A 10 8.71 1.62 -5.66
N ARG A 11 9.96 1.95 -5.98
CA ARG A 11 10.91 1.08 -6.66
C ARG A 11 11.11 -0.16 -5.79
N ALA A 12 10.55 -1.30 -6.18
CA ALA A 12 10.89 -2.59 -5.59
C ALA A 12 12.41 -2.77 -5.67
N ALA A 13 13.05 -2.83 -4.50
CA ALA A 13 14.49 -2.98 -4.37
C ALA A 13 14.86 -4.40 -4.84
N LEU A 14 15.49 -4.48 -6.01
CA LEU A 14 16.23 -5.64 -6.45
C LEU A 14 17.37 -5.89 -5.45
N GLY A 15 17.25 -6.99 -4.68
CA GLY A 15 18.28 -7.68 -3.89
C GLY A 15 19.61 -6.96 -3.61
N LEU A 16 19.62 -5.97 -2.72
CA LEU A 16 20.85 -5.51 -2.07
C LEU A 16 20.87 -5.99 -0.61
N PRO A 17 22.04 -6.40 -0.07
CA PRO A 17 22.14 -6.97 1.27
C PRO A 17 21.76 -5.94 2.36
N VAL A 18 20.88 -6.38 3.25
CA VAL A 18 20.31 -5.65 4.39
C VAL A 18 21.33 -5.38 5.50
N SER A 19 22.28 -4.47 5.26
CA SER A 19 23.23 -4.07 6.33
C SER A 19 23.70 -2.61 6.29
N ASP A 20 23.01 -1.72 5.59
CA ASP A 20 23.30 -0.27 5.66
C ASP A 20 22.03 0.59 5.59
N PHE A 21 20.94 0.12 6.20
CA PHE A 21 19.76 0.95 6.44
C PHE A 21 19.71 1.23 7.94
N ASP A 22 20.47 2.24 8.38
CA ASP A 22 20.19 2.89 9.66
C ASP A 22 18.94 3.75 9.44
N LEU A 23 17.77 3.11 9.52
CA LEU A 23 16.48 3.77 9.38
C LEU A 23 16.27 4.59 10.66
N ASP A 24 16.68 5.85 10.64
CA ASP A 24 16.45 6.77 11.75
C ASP A 24 14.95 7.09 11.87
N LEU A 25 14.25 6.25 12.63
CA LEU A 25 12.81 6.28 12.78
C LEU A 25 12.31 7.61 13.37
N ARG A 26 13.12 8.28 14.19
CA ARG A 26 12.78 9.59 14.77
C ARG A 26 12.65 10.68 13.72
N ALA A 27 13.53 10.67 12.72
CA ALA A 27 13.49 11.64 11.63
C ALA A 27 12.30 11.41 10.69
N ALA A 28 11.82 10.16 10.58
CA ALA A 28 10.60 9.84 9.85
C ALA A 28 9.33 10.26 10.63
N GLU A 29 9.33 10.08 11.96
CA GLU A 29 8.22 10.50 12.84
C GLU A 29 7.98 12.01 12.79
N GLU A 30 9.03 12.84 12.77
CA GLU A 30 8.89 14.32 12.67
C GLU A 30 8.27 14.79 11.34
N GLN A 31 8.31 13.98 10.27
CA GLN A 31 7.65 14.31 9.00
C GLN A 31 6.17 13.90 8.95
N LEU A 32 5.69 13.11 9.91
CA LEU A 32 4.30 12.65 9.98
C LEU A 32 3.40 13.58 10.81
N ASP A 33 3.98 14.50 11.61
CA ASP A 33 3.25 15.26 12.64
C ASP A 33 2.53 16.54 12.15
N ASP A 34 2.84 17.06 10.94
CA ASP A 34 2.21 18.31 10.47
C ASP A 34 1.19 18.09 9.35
N GLY A 35 -0.03 17.75 9.75
CA GLY A 35 -1.23 18.21 9.03
C GLY A 35 -1.77 17.33 7.89
N ALA A 36 -1.40 16.06 7.80
CA ALA A 36 -2.12 15.12 6.92
C ALA A 36 -3.41 14.62 7.59
N ALA A 37 -4.38 15.51 7.78
CA ALA A 37 -5.77 15.13 8.00
C ALA A 37 -6.28 14.42 6.74
N GLY A 38 -6.01 13.12 6.63
CA GLY A 38 -6.20 12.33 5.41
C GLY A 38 -5.12 11.29 5.12
N ALA A 39 -4.12 11.11 6.00
CA ALA A 39 -3.27 9.92 5.98
C ALA A 39 -4.15 8.71 6.35
N GLY A 40 -4.83 8.15 5.35
CA GLY A 40 -5.60 6.92 5.49
C GLY A 40 -4.72 5.82 6.07
N ASP A 41 -5.29 5.03 6.97
CA ASP A 41 -4.60 3.91 7.60
C ASP A 41 -3.97 3.01 6.52
N VAL A 42 -2.66 2.78 6.60
CA VAL A 42 -1.93 2.01 5.59
C VAL A 42 -1.77 0.59 6.11
N THR A 43 -2.41 -0.36 5.44
CA THR A 43 -2.28 -1.79 5.77
C THR A 43 -1.21 -2.42 4.88
N VAL A 44 -0.19 -3.01 5.51
CA VAL A 44 0.89 -3.73 4.83
C VAL A 44 0.70 -5.22 5.06
N ALA A 45 0.61 -6.01 3.98
CA ALA A 45 0.37 -7.44 4.05
C ALA A 45 0.93 -8.20 2.82
N VAL A 46 0.78 -9.52 2.81
CA VAL A 46 1.16 -10.38 1.69
C VAL A 46 -0.11 -10.83 0.96
N LEU A 47 -0.09 -10.79 -0.37
CA LEU A 47 -1.13 -11.36 -1.22
C LEU A 47 -0.65 -12.72 -1.73
N ASP A 48 -1.08 -13.79 -1.05
CA ASP A 48 -0.75 -15.20 -1.36
C ASP A 48 -2.00 -16.07 -1.62
N GLY A 49 -3.20 -15.48 -1.54
CA GLY A 49 -4.48 -16.17 -1.74
C GLY A 49 -5.02 -16.90 -0.51
N THR A 50 -4.35 -16.79 0.65
CA THR A 50 -4.84 -17.36 1.91
C THR A 50 -5.84 -16.46 2.63
N THR A 51 -5.75 -15.15 2.43
CA THR A 51 -6.71 -14.16 2.93
C THR A 51 -7.96 -14.13 2.07
N ASP A 52 -9.13 -14.06 2.71
CA ASP A 52 -10.42 -13.95 2.02
C ASP A 52 -10.45 -12.66 1.16
N PRO A 53 -10.82 -12.75 -0.13
CA PRO A 53 -11.04 -11.59 -0.99
C PRO A 53 -11.91 -10.48 -0.38
N GLU A 54 -12.95 -10.83 0.40
CA GLU A 54 -13.86 -9.86 1.02
C GLU A 54 -13.15 -8.98 2.06
N GLU A 55 -12.09 -9.50 2.70
CA GLU A 55 -11.31 -8.74 3.70
C GLU A 55 -10.57 -7.56 3.05
N TRP A 56 -9.99 -7.76 1.86
CA TRP A 56 -9.33 -6.68 1.12
C TRP A 56 -10.32 -5.59 0.68
N VAL A 57 -11.51 -5.99 0.23
CA VAL A 57 -12.58 -5.05 -0.14
C VAL A 57 -13.02 -4.25 1.08
N GLY A 58 -13.20 -4.90 2.23
CA GLY A 58 -13.57 -4.25 3.48
C GLY A 58 -12.56 -3.18 3.92
N LEU A 59 -11.26 -3.50 3.88
CA LEU A 59 -10.20 -2.55 4.24
C LEU A 59 -10.20 -1.33 3.31
N VAL A 60 -10.40 -1.52 2.00
CA VAL A 60 -10.49 -0.40 1.05
C VAL A 60 -11.77 0.42 1.29
N ALA A 61 -12.90 -0.23 1.59
CA ALA A 61 -14.16 0.44 1.92
C ALA A 61 -14.08 1.28 3.20
N GLU A 62 -13.23 0.89 4.16
CA GLU A 62 -12.90 1.68 5.35
C GLU A 62 -12.00 2.89 5.06
N GLY A 63 -11.58 3.09 3.81
CA GLY A 63 -10.70 4.16 3.37
C GLY A 63 -9.22 3.88 3.63
N ARG A 64 -8.85 2.61 3.86
CA ARG A 64 -7.45 2.21 4.05
C ARG A 64 -6.72 2.10 2.73
N THR A 65 -5.43 2.40 2.76
CA THR A 65 -4.52 2.13 1.63
C THR A 65 -3.84 0.78 1.83
N LEU A 66 -3.91 -0.09 0.83
CA LEU A 66 -3.27 -1.40 0.88
C LEU A 66 -1.89 -1.36 0.20
N LEU A 67 -0.87 -1.83 0.90
CA LEU A 67 0.45 -2.11 0.34
C LEU A 67 0.71 -3.61 0.43
N LEU A 68 0.55 -4.30 -0.70
CA LEU A 68 0.60 -5.77 -0.74
C LEU A 68 1.90 -6.25 -1.39
N ALA A 69 2.65 -7.08 -0.66
CA ALA A 69 3.71 -7.90 -1.24
C ALA A 69 3.06 -9.10 -1.92
N VAL A 70 3.27 -9.26 -3.23
CA VAL A 70 2.63 -10.35 -3.99
C VAL A 70 3.50 -11.61 -3.97
N ASP A 71 2.92 -12.73 -3.54
CA ASP A 71 3.54 -14.06 -3.65
C ASP A 71 2.72 -14.93 -4.62
N GLY A 72 3.14 -14.95 -5.89
CA GLY A 72 2.46 -15.67 -6.96
C GLY A 72 2.01 -14.78 -8.11
N ASP A 73 0.94 -15.19 -8.82
CA ASP A 73 0.40 -14.45 -9.96
C ASP A 73 -0.61 -13.39 -9.49
N LEU A 74 -0.22 -12.12 -9.56
CA LEU A 74 -1.06 -10.99 -9.14
C LEU A 74 -2.44 -11.00 -9.80
N ASN A 75 -2.53 -11.31 -11.09
CA ASN A 75 -3.81 -11.21 -11.80
C ASN A 75 -4.77 -12.31 -11.33
N ALA A 76 -4.29 -13.53 -11.14
CA ALA A 76 -5.06 -14.64 -10.60
C ALA A 76 -5.48 -14.37 -9.15
N LEU A 77 -4.57 -13.85 -8.33
CA LEU A 77 -4.83 -13.58 -6.90
C LEU A 77 -5.78 -12.40 -6.69
N ALA A 78 -5.66 -11.35 -7.52
CA ALA A 78 -6.49 -10.14 -7.40
C ALA A 78 -7.81 -10.22 -8.17
N ALA A 79 -7.94 -11.08 -9.19
CA ALA A 79 -9.15 -11.20 -9.99
C ALA A 79 -10.47 -11.28 -9.20
N PRO A 80 -10.55 -11.98 -8.05
CA PRO A 80 -11.78 -12.07 -7.26
C PRO A 80 -12.29 -10.72 -6.72
N PHE A 81 -11.40 -9.76 -6.46
CA PHE A 81 -11.74 -8.51 -5.76
C PHE A 81 -11.29 -7.23 -6.48
N ALA A 82 -10.47 -7.34 -7.53
CA ALA A 82 -9.86 -6.20 -8.23
C ALA A 82 -10.89 -5.20 -8.76
N ARG A 83 -12.04 -5.71 -9.24
CA ARG A 83 -13.13 -4.87 -9.73
C ARG A 83 -13.71 -4.01 -8.62
N GLU A 84 -14.11 -4.61 -7.49
CA GLU A 84 -14.71 -3.88 -6.37
C GLU A 84 -13.71 -2.87 -5.77
N VAL A 85 -12.45 -3.26 -5.60
CA VAL A 85 -11.40 -2.34 -5.13
C VAL A 85 -11.25 -1.13 -6.06
N THR A 86 -11.31 -1.34 -7.39
CA THR A 86 -11.25 -0.24 -8.37
C THR A 86 -12.48 0.67 -8.28
N GLU A 87 -13.67 0.09 -8.14
CA GLU A 87 -14.94 0.85 -7.99
C GLU A 87 -14.95 1.68 -6.68
N LEU A 88 -14.26 1.22 -5.64
CA LEU A 88 -14.05 1.92 -4.37
C LEU A 88 -12.90 2.96 -4.41
N GLY A 89 -12.18 3.08 -5.53
CA GLY A 89 -11.10 4.04 -5.70
C GLY A 89 -9.72 3.58 -5.21
N GLY A 90 -9.57 2.31 -4.86
CA GLY A 90 -8.27 1.66 -4.67
C GLY A 90 -7.47 1.59 -5.97
N ARG A 91 -6.14 1.50 -5.87
CA ARG A 91 -5.21 1.55 -7.01
C ARG A 91 -4.13 0.50 -6.92
#